data_AF-A0AAE9DI34-F1
#
_entry.id   AF-A0AAE9DI34-F1
#
_cell.length_a   1.000
_cell.length_b   1.000
_cell.length_c   1.000
_cell.angle_alpha   90.00
_cell.angle_beta   90.00
_cell.angle_gamma   90.00
#
_symmetry.space_group_name_H-M   'P 1'
#
loop_
_entity.id
_entity.type
_entity.pdbx_description
1 polymer ?
#
loop_
_entity_poly.entity_id
_entity_poly.type
_entity_poly.pdbx_seq_one_letter_code
_entity_poly.pdbx_strand_id
1 'polypeptide(L)'
;MNLNSPEAVLYPECVLLSTKNYILDSITMKMSSDLSQFEAPTSNVGDKEAELVAKLFESSNLSLRMYGSSEELAENVKIYRSSPGSGVYADANGHPMYPYYTTPVIYRSLKDEQYLCKSDAYVVLQNLTLEVYPFEKPQLLRVILALFLRSQELKNLRRVEFLKFDEHDFVSIKKEIEVEMKAFGTNPSEFFPMMTEIMNLEFPELHEI
;
A
#
# COMPACT_ATOMS: atom_id res chain seq x y z
N MET A 1 5.94 16.27 -8.96
CA MET A 1 4.90 15.58 -8.17
C MET A 1 5.57 14.57 -7.25
N ASN A 2 5.20 14.48 -5.97
CA ASN A 2 5.74 13.44 -5.08
C ASN A 2 4.93 12.15 -5.30
N LEU A 3 5.54 11.16 -5.96
CA LEU A 3 4.92 9.85 -6.20
C LEU A 3 5.02 8.93 -4.99
N ASN A 4 5.80 9.30 -3.97
CA ASN A 4 5.95 8.49 -2.79
C ASN A 4 4.61 8.35 -2.09
N SER A 5 4.36 7.15 -1.55
CA SER A 5 3.27 6.94 -0.60
C SER A 5 3.36 8.01 0.48
N PRO A 6 2.27 8.71 0.86
CA PRO A 6 2.30 9.58 2.00
C PRO A 6 2.84 8.77 3.16
N GLU A 7 3.83 9.31 3.86
CA GLU A 7 4.42 8.74 5.07
C GLU A 7 3.33 8.27 6.08
N ALA A 8 2.10 8.78 5.92
CA ALA A 8 0.90 8.53 6.69
C ALA A 8 0.07 7.26 6.36
N VAL A 9 0.53 6.27 5.57
CA VAL A 9 -0.27 5.04 5.32
C VAL A 9 0.42 3.70 5.59
N LEU A 10 1.74 3.68 5.81
CA LEU A 10 2.45 2.45 6.12
C LEU A 10 2.21 2.08 7.60
N TYR A 11 1.31 1.14 7.83
CA TYR A 11 1.08 0.56 9.17
C TYR A 11 2.17 -0.46 9.51
N PRO A 12 2.58 -0.57 10.78
CA PRO A 12 3.63 -1.52 11.16
C PRO A 12 3.21 -2.98 10.93
N GLU A 13 1.92 -3.29 11.02
CA GLU A 13 1.38 -4.60 10.64
C GLU A 13 1.70 -4.94 9.18
N CYS A 14 1.60 -3.97 8.26
CA CYS A 14 1.93 -4.16 6.84
C CYS A 14 3.42 -4.47 6.65
N VAL A 15 4.30 -3.78 7.38
CA VAL A 15 5.76 -4.04 7.35
C VAL A 15 6.07 -5.43 7.89
N LEU A 16 5.47 -5.81 9.02
CA LEU A 16 5.67 -7.13 9.63
C LEU A 16 5.18 -8.25 8.72
N LEU A 17 3.98 -8.11 8.14
CA LEU A 17 3.42 -9.10 7.23
C LEU A 17 4.26 -9.21 5.95
N SER A 18 4.67 -8.08 5.36
CA SER A 18 5.55 -8.08 4.18
C SER A 18 6.88 -8.77 4.48
N THR A 19 7.44 -8.55 5.68
CA THR A 19 8.69 -9.19 6.11
C THR A 19 8.50 -10.69 6.28
N LYS A 20 7.40 -11.13 6.90
CA LYS A 20 7.06 -12.56 7.03
C LYS A 20 6.90 -13.26 5.69
N ASN A 21 6.30 -12.60 4.71
CA ASN A 21 6.10 -13.14 3.37
C ASN A 21 7.41 -13.19 2.55
N TYR A 22 8.37 -12.32 2.86
CA TYR A 22 9.66 -12.28 2.19
C TYR A 22 10.63 -13.35 2.72
N ILE A 23 10.57 -13.68 4.01
CA ILE A 23 11.46 -14.65 4.64
C ILE A 23 10.92 -16.08 4.54
N LEU A 24 11.82 -17.06 4.54
CA LEU A 24 11.50 -18.49 4.53
C LEU A 24 10.59 -18.91 5.69
N ASP A 25 9.57 -19.70 5.40
CA ASP A 25 8.60 -20.24 6.38
C ASP A 25 9.27 -20.88 7.60
N SER A 26 10.36 -21.64 7.37
CA SER A 26 11.10 -22.30 8.45
C SER A 26 11.70 -21.32 9.47
N ILE A 27 11.97 -20.08 9.07
CA ILE A 27 12.47 -19.01 9.93
C ILE A 27 11.29 -18.34 10.62
N THR A 28 10.22 -18.04 9.88
CA THR A 28 8.97 -17.50 10.43
C THR A 28 8.41 -18.39 11.55
N MET A 29 8.42 -19.71 11.37
CA MET A 29 8.00 -20.68 12.38
C MET A 29 8.89 -20.64 13.63
N LYS A 30 10.22 -20.52 13.47
CA LYS A 30 11.17 -20.41 14.58
C LYS A 30 10.98 -19.11 15.38
N MET A 31 10.61 -18.04 14.70
CA MET A 31 10.36 -16.73 15.30
C MET A 31 8.94 -16.57 15.86
N SER A 32 8.07 -17.59 15.75
CA SER A 32 6.65 -17.45 16.09
C SER A 32 6.40 -17.02 17.54
N SER A 33 7.20 -17.51 18.50
CA SER A 33 7.15 -17.06 19.90
C SER A 33 7.54 -15.60 20.05
N ASP A 34 8.60 -15.17 19.39
CA ASP A 34 9.16 -13.81 19.51
C ASP A 34 8.26 -12.79 18.81
N LEU A 35 7.68 -13.19 17.67
CA LEU A 35 6.69 -12.42 16.91
C LEU A 35 5.38 -12.21 17.65
N SER A 36 4.96 -13.18 18.47
CA SER A 36 3.74 -13.05 19.28
C SER A 36 3.86 -12.05 20.43
N GLN A 37 5.10 -11.69 20.80
CA GLN A 37 5.42 -10.71 21.83
C GLN A 37 5.86 -9.36 21.24
N PHE A 38 5.90 -9.24 19.91
CA PHE A 38 6.37 -8.03 19.24
C PHE A 38 5.32 -6.91 19.36
N GLU A 39 5.64 -5.87 20.12
CA GLU A 39 4.81 -4.67 20.22
C GLU A 39 5.06 -3.74 19.02
N ALA A 40 4.18 -3.87 18.02
CA ALA A 40 4.13 -2.94 16.91
C ALA A 40 3.65 -1.55 17.38
N PRO A 41 4.20 -0.44 16.85
CA PRO A 41 3.64 0.90 17.05
C PRO A 41 2.15 0.93 16.64
N THR A 42 1.31 1.74 17.31
CA THR A 42 -0.12 1.86 16.96
C THR A 42 -0.38 2.94 15.91
N SER A 43 0.65 3.73 15.57
CA SER A 43 0.61 4.80 14.58
C SER A 43 1.37 4.40 13.31
N ASN A 44 1.07 5.08 12.20
CA ASN A 44 1.81 4.92 10.94
C ASN A 44 3.32 5.05 11.17
N VAL A 45 4.08 4.19 10.50
CA VAL A 45 5.53 4.05 10.70
C VAL A 45 6.30 5.05 9.83
N GLY A 46 5.71 5.53 8.73
CA GLY A 46 6.39 6.43 7.78
C GLY A 46 7.75 5.88 7.38
N ASP A 47 8.79 6.72 7.45
CA ASP A 47 10.17 6.36 7.14
C ASP A 47 10.86 5.47 8.21
N LYS A 48 10.17 5.15 9.31
CA LYS A 48 10.72 4.32 10.40
C LYS A 48 10.59 2.82 10.13
N GLU A 49 10.27 2.43 8.91
CA GLU A 49 10.20 1.03 8.50
C GLU A 49 11.48 0.27 8.86
N ALA A 50 12.64 0.85 8.57
CA ALA A 50 13.93 0.24 8.86
C ALA A 50 14.14 0.00 10.36
N GLU A 51 13.63 0.90 11.23
CA GLU A 51 13.67 0.71 12.68
C GLU A 51 12.81 -0.48 13.12
N LEU A 52 11.65 -0.67 12.48
CA LEU A 52 10.77 -1.79 12.78
C LEU A 52 11.40 -3.12 12.37
N VAL A 53 11.99 -3.17 11.17
CA VAL A 53 12.73 -4.33 10.68
C VAL A 53 13.95 -4.60 11.56
N ALA A 54 14.67 -3.58 12.02
CA ALA A 54 15.79 -3.73 12.95
C ALA A 54 15.35 -4.37 14.28
N LYS A 55 14.22 -3.93 14.87
CA LYS A 55 13.68 -4.56 16.08
C LYS A 55 13.33 -6.03 15.87
N LEU A 56 12.76 -6.37 14.71
CA LEU A 56 12.48 -7.76 14.34
C LEU A 56 13.79 -8.56 14.18
N PHE A 57 14.80 -7.93 13.59
CA PHE A 57 16.12 -8.50 13.40
C PHE A 57 16.79 -8.85 14.73
N GLU A 58 16.71 -7.95 15.71
CA GLU A 58 17.22 -8.15 17.08
C GLU A 58 16.49 -9.28 17.81
N SER A 59 15.16 -9.39 17.65
CA SER A 59 14.36 -10.43 18.29
C SER A 59 14.48 -11.81 17.65
N SER A 60 15.07 -11.91 16.44
CA SER A 60 15.12 -13.15 15.65
C SER A 60 16.12 -14.22 16.11
N ASN A 61 16.80 -14.01 17.25
CA ASN A 61 17.89 -14.85 17.74
C ASN A 61 18.91 -15.19 16.62
N LEU A 62 19.33 -14.16 15.88
CA LEU A 62 20.28 -14.21 14.76
C LEU A 62 19.77 -14.89 13.47
N SER A 63 18.54 -15.40 13.44
CA SER A 63 18.01 -16.16 12.30
C SER A 63 17.86 -15.31 11.03
N LEU A 64 17.65 -13.99 11.17
CA LEU A 64 17.50 -13.08 10.03
C LEU A 64 18.82 -12.65 9.37
N ARG A 65 19.98 -12.97 9.97
CA ARG A 65 21.31 -12.62 9.40
C ARG A 65 21.59 -13.19 8.03
N MET A 66 20.88 -14.24 7.62
CA MET A 66 21.04 -14.80 6.28
C MET A 66 20.46 -13.91 5.17
N TYR A 67 19.70 -12.87 5.52
CA TYR A 67 19.19 -11.86 4.58
C TYR A 67 20.03 -10.58 4.53
N GLY A 68 21.21 -10.58 5.17
CA GLY A 68 22.08 -9.40 5.28
C GLY A 68 21.90 -8.66 6.61
N SER A 69 22.16 -7.35 6.60
CA SER A 69 21.88 -6.44 7.70
C SER A 69 20.38 -6.14 7.84
N SER A 70 19.98 -5.49 8.94
CA SER A 70 18.60 -5.00 9.12
C SER A 70 18.17 -4.03 8.03
N GLU A 71 19.09 -3.19 7.55
CA GLU A 71 18.87 -2.21 6.50
C GLU A 71 18.71 -2.90 5.14
N GLU A 72 19.59 -3.86 4.83
CA GLU A 72 19.50 -4.67 3.61
C GLU A 72 18.18 -5.45 3.57
N LEU A 73 17.76 -6.05 4.69
CA LEU A 73 16.47 -6.72 4.79
C LEU A 73 15.31 -5.75 4.58
N ALA A 74 15.33 -4.56 5.19
CA ALA A 74 14.27 -3.57 5.04
C ALA A 74 14.13 -3.09 3.58
N GLU A 75 15.25 -2.81 2.91
CA GLU A 75 15.26 -2.43 1.50
C GLU A 75 14.73 -3.56 0.60
N ASN A 76 15.17 -4.79 0.85
CA ASN A 76 14.71 -5.96 0.09
C ASN A 76 13.21 -6.25 0.28
N VAL A 77 12.69 -6.11 1.49
CA VAL A 77 11.25 -6.23 1.78
C VAL A 77 10.45 -5.15 1.06
N LYS A 78 10.95 -3.91 1.05
CA LYS A 78 10.34 -2.79 0.33
C LYS A 78 10.28 -3.05 -1.18
N ILE A 79 11.37 -3.58 -1.76
CA ILE A 79 11.42 -3.99 -3.18
C ILE A 79 10.42 -5.11 -3.45
N TYR A 80 10.45 -6.17 -2.63
CA TYR A 80 9.56 -7.33 -2.76
C TYR A 80 8.10 -6.92 -2.82
N ARG A 81 7.64 -6.10 -1.87
CA ARG A 81 6.24 -5.64 -1.82
C ARG A 81 5.89 -4.63 -2.91
N SER A 82 6.85 -3.91 -3.49
CA SER A 82 6.59 -2.87 -4.51
C SER A 82 6.72 -3.40 -5.94
N SER A 83 6.90 -4.71 -6.14
CA SER A 83 6.98 -5.30 -7.47
C SER A 83 5.60 -5.41 -8.16
N PRO A 84 5.50 -5.30 -9.49
CA PRO A 84 4.23 -5.43 -10.20
C PRO A 84 3.58 -6.79 -9.93
N GLY A 85 2.31 -6.77 -9.50
CA GLY A 85 1.58 -7.99 -9.15
C GLY A 85 1.88 -8.56 -7.75
N SER A 86 2.76 -7.94 -6.97
CA SER A 86 2.96 -8.28 -5.54
C SER A 86 1.64 -8.23 -4.75
N GLY A 87 0.68 -7.42 -5.21
CA GLY A 87 -0.65 -7.28 -4.65
C GLY A 87 -1.44 -8.58 -4.60
N VAL A 88 -1.20 -9.48 -5.57
CA VAL A 88 -1.91 -10.75 -5.74
C VAL A 88 -1.31 -11.86 -4.86
N TYR A 89 -0.01 -11.81 -4.59
CA TYR A 89 0.72 -12.91 -3.96
C TYR A 89 1.16 -12.64 -2.51
N ALA A 90 1.19 -11.38 -2.08
CA ALA A 90 1.47 -11.08 -0.68
C ALA A 90 0.14 -11.08 0.10
N ASP A 91 -0.04 -12.05 0.99
CA ASP A 91 -1.15 -12.10 1.97
C ASP A 91 -1.34 -10.75 2.72
N ALA A 92 -0.25 -9.99 2.87
CA ALA A 92 -0.23 -8.64 3.42
C ALA A 92 -0.88 -7.60 2.50
N ASN A 93 -0.66 -7.69 1.18
CA ASN A 93 -1.24 -6.76 0.21
C ASN A 93 -2.72 -7.07 0.00
N GLY A 94 -3.19 -8.25 0.39
CA GLY A 94 -4.53 -8.77 0.11
C GLY A 94 -5.64 -8.34 1.07
N HIS A 95 -5.37 -7.79 2.26
CA HIS A 95 -6.46 -7.41 3.18
C HIS A 95 -7.16 -6.14 2.67
N PRO A 96 -8.42 -6.21 2.19
CA PRO A 96 -9.06 -5.11 1.45
C PRO A 96 -9.22 -3.81 2.25
N MET A 97 -9.13 -3.92 3.58
CA MET A 97 -9.28 -2.79 4.50
C MET A 97 -8.00 -1.99 4.71
N TYR A 98 -6.82 -2.47 4.30
CA TYR A 98 -5.59 -1.68 4.40
C TYR A 98 -5.36 -0.81 3.15
N PRO A 99 -5.06 0.49 3.33
CA PRO A 99 -4.57 1.35 2.26
C PRO A 99 -3.39 0.72 1.51
N TYR A 100 -3.17 1.14 0.27
CA TYR A 100 -1.95 0.80 -0.46
C TYR A 100 -0.74 1.33 0.31
N TYR A 101 0.21 0.46 0.59
CA TYR A 101 1.46 0.77 1.30
C TYR A 101 2.71 0.39 0.49
N THR A 102 2.51 0.12 -0.80
CA THR A 102 3.57 -0.08 -1.78
C THR A 102 4.07 1.27 -2.31
N THR A 103 5.27 1.28 -2.88
CA THR A 103 5.82 2.49 -3.53
C THR A 103 5.63 2.37 -5.04
N PRO A 104 4.95 3.33 -5.72
CA PRO A 104 4.87 3.34 -7.17
C PRO A 104 6.25 3.36 -7.82
N VAL A 105 6.46 2.57 -8.87
CA VAL A 105 7.74 2.52 -9.57
C VAL A 105 7.60 3.06 -10.99
N ILE A 106 8.47 4.02 -11.35
CA ILE A 106 8.59 4.52 -12.72
C ILE A 106 9.60 3.68 -13.48
N TYR A 107 9.12 2.94 -14.48
CA TYR A 107 9.92 2.12 -15.37
C TYR A 107 10.38 2.95 -16.57
N ARG A 108 11.57 2.64 -17.09
CA ARG A 108 12.11 3.26 -18.30
C ARG A 108 12.25 2.23 -19.40
N SER A 109 11.80 2.56 -20.60
CA SER A 109 12.07 1.75 -21.79
C SER A 109 13.50 1.94 -22.27
N LEU A 110 13.92 1.12 -23.24
CA LEU A 110 15.20 1.28 -23.93
C LEU A 110 15.33 2.62 -24.68
N LYS A 111 14.22 3.33 -24.91
CA LYS A 111 14.18 4.66 -25.53
C LYS A 111 14.08 5.78 -24.49
N ASP A 112 14.29 5.47 -23.21
CA ASP A 112 14.15 6.38 -22.08
C ASP A 112 12.73 6.94 -21.88
N GLU A 113 11.71 6.30 -22.46
CA GLU A 113 10.32 6.65 -22.20
C GLU A 113 9.87 6.09 -20.85
N GLN A 114 9.12 6.88 -20.09
CA GLN A 114 8.67 6.54 -18.75
C GLN A 114 7.32 5.81 -18.78
N TYR A 115 7.19 4.80 -17.94
CA TYR A 115 5.99 3.99 -17.79
C TYR A 115 5.66 3.73 -16.33
N LEU A 116 4.38 3.59 -16.04
CA LEU A 116 3.85 3.22 -14.75
C LEU A 116 3.07 1.91 -14.88
N CYS A 117 3.24 0.97 -13.95
CA CYS A 117 2.36 -0.19 -13.91
C CYS A 117 0.93 0.28 -13.59
N LYS A 118 -0.09 -0.27 -14.26
CA LYS A 118 -1.48 0.13 -14.00
C LYS A 118 -1.90 -0.05 -12.54
N SER A 119 -1.40 -1.08 -11.85
CA SER A 119 -1.64 -1.27 -10.40
C SER A 119 -1.11 -0.08 -9.59
N ASP A 120 0.05 0.44 -9.94
CA ASP A 120 0.68 1.57 -9.26
C ASP A 120 -0.09 2.87 -9.49
N ALA A 121 -0.90 2.97 -10.56
CA ALA A 121 -1.79 4.11 -10.75
C ALA A 121 -2.81 4.23 -9.61
N TYR A 122 -3.32 3.12 -9.06
CA TYR A 122 -4.24 3.13 -7.91
C TYR A 122 -3.55 3.60 -6.63
N VAL A 123 -2.28 3.24 -6.44
CA VAL A 123 -1.45 3.76 -5.35
C VAL A 123 -1.27 5.27 -5.50
N VAL A 124 -0.98 5.76 -6.70
CA VAL A 124 -0.85 7.20 -6.98
C VAL A 124 -2.17 7.93 -6.72
N LEU A 125 -3.31 7.39 -7.14
CA LEU A 125 -4.64 7.97 -6.88
C LEU A 125 -4.94 8.09 -5.38
N GLN A 126 -4.60 7.06 -4.59
CA GLN A 126 -4.70 7.12 -3.14
C GLN A 126 -3.84 8.26 -2.59
N ASN A 127 -2.58 8.34 -3.02
CA ASN A 127 -1.62 9.32 -2.51
C ASN A 127 -2.08 10.76 -2.80
N LEU A 128 -2.54 11.02 -4.03
CA LEU A 128 -3.10 12.32 -4.42
C LEU A 128 -4.32 12.69 -3.56
N THR A 129 -5.22 11.74 -3.34
CA THR A 129 -6.42 11.95 -2.51
C THR A 129 -6.06 12.31 -1.08
N LEU A 130 -5.10 11.59 -0.49
CA LEU A 130 -4.61 11.82 0.87
C LEU A 130 -3.80 13.11 1.02
N GLU A 131 -3.15 13.58 -0.04
CA GLU A 131 -2.47 14.87 -0.06
C GLU A 131 -3.47 16.03 -0.04
N VAL A 132 -4.54 15.93 -0.83
CA VAL A 132 -5.60 16.95 -0.92
C VAL A 132 -6.44 17.00 0.34
N TYR A 133 -6.77 15.83 0.89
CA TYR A 133 -7.57 15.71 2.10
C TYR A 133 -6.88 14.72 3.06
N PRO A 134 -5.91 15.20 3.85
CA PRO A 134 -5.28 14.37 4.86
C PRO A 134 -6.34 14.09 5.91
N PHE A 135 -7.02 12.94 5.81
CA PHE A 135 -8.04 12.53 6.76
C PHE A 135 -7.42 12.50 8.17
N GLU A 136 -7.51 13.60 8.92
CA GLU A 136 -6.91 13.69 10.25
C GLU A 136 -7.59 12.69 11.18
N LYS A 137 -8.92 12.56 11.04
CA LYS A 137 -9.78 11.46 11.50
C LYS A 137 -11.05 11.48 10.63
N PRO A 138 -11.56 10.36 10.12
CA PRO A 138 -11.42 9.02 10.69
C PRO A 138 -10.70 8.02 9.75
N GLN A 139 -10.07 7.02 10.37
CA GLN A 139 -9.54 5.81 9.73
C GLN A 139 -10.52 5.19 8.72
N LEU A 140 -11.83 5.32 9.00
CA LEU A 140 -12.91 4.82 8.15
C LEU A 140 -12.83 5.33 6.70
N LEU A 141 -12.51 6.61 6.45
CA LEU A 141 -12.44 7.15 5.09
C LEU A 141 -11.24 6.60 4.31
N ARG A 142 -10.14 6.31 5.00
CA ARG A 142 -8.97 5.66 4.39
C ARG A 142 -9.27 4.21 4.02
N VAL A 143 -9.97 3.50 4.91
CA VAL A 143 -10.45 2.13 4.66
C VAL A 143 -11.42 2.11 3.48
N ILE A 144 -12.37 3.05 3.44
CA ILE A 144 -13.31 3.23 2.34
C ILE A 144 -12.59 3.48 1.00
N LEU A 145 -11.63 4.41 1.00
CA LEU A 145 -10.84 4.71 -0.19
C LEU A 145 -10.07 3.47 -0.67
N ALA A 146 -9.46 2.73 0.26
CA ALA A 146 -8.74 1.49 -0.05
C ALA A 146 -9.69 0.43 -0.66
N LEU A 147 -10.85 0.20 -0.05
CA LEU A 147 -11.87 -0.72 -0.54
C LEU A 147 -12.35 -0.36 -1.95
N PHE A 148 -12.66 0.93 -2.17
CA PHE A 148 -13.10 1.42 -3.47
C PHE A 148 -12.01 1.21 -4.53
N LEU A 149 -10.80 1.71 -4.30
CA LEU A 149 -9.72 1.61 -5.28
C LEU A 149 -9.36 0.16 -5.60
N ARG A 150 -9.29 -0.73 -4.59
CA ARG A 150 -9.06 -2.17 -4.79
C ARG A 150 -10.17 -2.83 -5.60
N SER A 151 -11.43 -2.47 -5.35
CA SER A 151 -12.54 -3.00 -6.15
C SER A 151 -12.41 -2.61 -7.62
N GLN A 152 -11.98 -1.37 -7.89
CA GLN A 152 -11.75 -0.89 -9.25
C GLN A 152 -10.53 -1.55 -9.89
N GLU A 153 -9.46 -1.76 -9.12
CA GLU A 153 -8.28 -2.51 -9.56
C GLU A 153 -8.66 -3.94 -9.97
N LEU A 154 -9.35 -4.68 -9.11
CA LEU A 154 -9.76 -6.06 -9.40
C LEU A 154 -10.73 -6.16 -10.60
N LYS A 155 -11.60 -5.16 -10.79
CA LYS A 155 -12.51 -5.10 -11.94
C LYS A 155 -11.78 -4.82 -13.25
N ASN A 156 -10.78 -3.94 -13.22
CA ASN A 156 -10.16 -3.41 -14.44
C ASN A 156 -8.83 -4.08 -14.81
N LEU A 157 -8.12 -4.69 -13.85
CA LEU A 157 -6.81 -5.31 -14.08
C LEU A 157 -6.91 -6.84 -14.10
N ARG A 158 -6.94 -7.40 -15.30
CA ARG A 158 -6.87 -8.86 -15.52
C ARG A 158 -5.45 -9.38 -15.76
N ARG A 159 -4.51 -8.50 -16.06
CA ARG A 159 -3.12 -8.80 -16.38
C ARG A 159 -2.24 -7.59 -16.06
N VAL A 160 -0.94 -7.82 -15.92
CA VAL A 160 0.04 -6.75 -15.72
C VAL A 160 0.16 -5.93 -17.02
N GLU A 161 -0.17 -4.65 -16.94
CA GLU A 161 -0.08 -3.71 -18.06
C GLU A 161 0.60 -2.42 -17.62
N PHE A 162 1.27 -1.75 -18.55
CA PHE A 162 1.99 -0.51 -18.30
C PHE A 162 1.34 0.64 -19.10
N LEU A 163 1.17 1.77 -18.43
CA LEU A 163 0.76 3.03 -19.01
C LEU A 163 1.99 3.88 -19.30
N LYS A 164 1.98 4.63 -20.41
CA LYS A 164 2.97 5.70 -20.58
C LYS A 164 2.74 6.72 -19.48
N PHE A 165 3.81 7.09 -18.78
CA PHE A 165 3.73 8.04 -17.68
C PHE A 165 3.84 9.47 -18.22
N ASP A 166 2.83 10.29 -17.92
CA ASP A 166 2.84 11.73 -18.14
C ASP A 166 2.44 12.42 -16.83
N GLU A 167 3.31 13.26 -16.29
CA GLU A 167 3.06 14.00 -15.06
C GLU A 167 1.85 14.94 -15.19
N HIS A 168 1.58 15.46 -16.39
CA HIS A 168 0.47 16.36 -16.64
C HIS A 168 -0.89 15.70 -16.33
N ASP A 169 -1.04 14.42 -16.67
CA ASP A 169 -2.28 13.68 -16.44
C ASP A 169 -2.61 13.62 -14.94
N PHE A 170 -1.61 13.32 -14.11
CA PHE A 170 -1.80 13.23 -12.67
C PHE A 170 -1.98 14.60 -11.99
N VAL A 171 -1.37 15.66 -12.54
CA VAL A 171 -1.64 17.04 -12.09
C VAL A 171 -3.09 17.43 -12.39
N SER A 172 -3.62 17.05 -13.56
CA SER A 172 -5.04 17.27 -13.89
C SER A 172 -5.96 16.53 -12.94
N ILE A 173 -5.70 15.23 -12.71
CA ILE A 173 -6.47 14.39 -11.78
C ILE A 173 -6.45 14.99 -10.37
N LYS A 174 -5.29 15.42 -9.87
CA LYS A 174 -5.20 16.06 -8.55
C LYS A 174 -6.12 17.27 -8.45
N LYS A 175 -6.13 18.12 -9.47
CA LYS A 175 -6.96 19.33 -9.51
C LYS A 175 -8.46 18.97 -9.51
N GLU A 176 -8.87 17.91 -10.20
CA GLU A 176 -10.23 17.41 -10.16
C GLU A 176 -10.60 16.94 -8.73
N ILE A 177 -9.72 16.16 -8.08
CA ILE A 177 -9.91 15.75 -6.68
C ILE A 177 -10.04 16.98 -5.76
N GLU A 178 -9.21 18.01 -5.93
CA GLU A 178 -9.31 19.24 -5.14
C GLU A 178 -10.63 19.99 -5.31
N VAL A 179 -11.19 20.01 -6.52
CA VAL A 179 -12.48 20.65 -6.80
C VAL A 179 -13.60 19.86 -6.14
N GLU A 180 -13.62 18.54 -6.32
CA GLU A 180 -14.64 17.66 -5.75
C GLU A 180 -14.57 17.66 -4.21
N MET A 181 -13.38 17.58 -3.61
CA MET A 181 -13.23 17.59 -2.15
C MET A 181 -13.61 18.94 -1.52
N LYS A 182 -13.49 20.07 -2.24
CA LYS A 182 -13.99 21.37 -1.76
C LYS A 182 -15.50 21.47 -1.83
N ALA A 183 -16.12 20.80 -2.80
CA ALA A 183 -17.56 20.73 -2.95
C ALA A 183 -18.19 19.72 -1.97
N PHE A 184 -17.46 18.66 -1.64
CA PHE A 184 -17.78 17.68 -0.61
C PHE A 184 -17.75 18.37 0.75
N GLY A 185 -18.93 18.71 1.27
CA GLY A 185 -19.09 19.45 2.50
C GLY A 185 -18.63 18.65 3.72
N THR A 186 -18.52 19.31 4.87
CA THR A 186 -18.18 18.65 6.14
C THR A 186 -19.37 17.88 6.75
N ASN A 187 -20.48 17.73 6.02
CA ASN A 187 -21.72 17.21 6.56
C ASN A 187 -21.75 15.67 6.51
N PRO A 188 -21.86 14.97 7.65
CA PRO A 188 -21.95 13.50 7.71
C PRO A 188 -23.03 12.87 6.82
N SER A 189 -24.12 13.59 6.48
CA SER A 189 -25.15 13.07 5.58
C SER A 189 -24.71 12.94 4.12
N GLU A 190 -23.68 13.67 3.70
CA GLU A 190 -23.12 13.60 2.33
C GLU A 190 -22.27 12.35 2.12
N PHE A 191 -21.90 11.65 3.20
CA PHE A 191 -21.20 10.37 3.13
C PHE A 191 -22.14 9.19 2.86
N PHE A 192 -23.46 9.35 3.04
CA PHE A 192 -24.43 8.26 2.89
C PHE A 192 -24.52 7.71 1.45
N PRO A 193 -24.55 8.56 0.40
CA PRO A 193 -24.49 8.09 -0.99
C PRO A 193 -23.20 7.32 -1.29
N MET A 194 -22.04 7.85 -0.86
CA MET A 194 -20.74 7.18 -1.00
C MET A 194 -20.75 5.80 -0.30
N MET A 195 -21.24 5.74 0.93
CA MET A 195 -21.39 4.46 1.66
C MET A 195 -22.32 3.49 0.95
N THR A 196 -23.38 3.98 0.33
CA THR A 196 -24.32 3.15 -0.44
C THR A 196 -23.65 2.57 -1.68
N GLU A 197 -22.88 3.38 -2.42
CA GLU A 197 -22.10 2.90 -3.56
C GLU A 197 -21.05 1.85 -3.14
N ILE A 198 -20.39 2.06 -1.99
CA ILE A 198 -19.41 1.12 -1.44
C ILE A 198 -20.06 -0.20 -1.03
N MET A 199 -21.23 -0.16 -0.39
CA MET A 199 -21.97 -1.38 -0.04
C MET A 199 -22.42 -2.16 -1.27
N ASN A 200 -22.56 -1.50 -2.42
CA ASN A 200 -22.91 -2.13 -3.69
C ASN A 200 -21.66 -2.55 -4.49
N LEU A 201 -20.45 -2.38 -3.97
CA LEU A 201 -19.24 -2.89 -4.62
C LEU A 201 -19.21 -4.42 -4.53
N GLU A 202 -19.45 -5.06 -5.67
CA GLU A 202 -19.10 -6.46 -5.85
C GLU A 202 -17.57 -6.59 -5.82
N PHE A 203 -17.06 -7.25 -4.78
CA PHE A 203 -15.69 -7.76 -4.77
C PHE A 203 -15.70 -9.11 -5.48
N PRO A 204 -14.90 -9.33 -6.53
CA PRO A 204 -14.74 -10.67 -7.08
C PRO A 204 -14.25 -11.60 -5.95
N GLU A 205 -14.81 -12.81 -5.89
CA GLU A 205 -14.39 -13.79 -4.89
C GLU A 205 -12.88 -14.01 -5.01
N LEU A 206 -12.14 -13.76 -3.92
CA LEU A 206 -10.68 -13.95 -3.85
C LEU A 206 -10.28 -15.44 -3.83
N HIS A 207 -11.23 -16.34 -4.08
CA HIS A 207 -11.04 -17.78 -4.10
C HIS A 207 -11.15 -18.30 -5.52
N GLU A 208 -10.17 -18.00 -6.38
CA GLU A 208 -9.82 -18.78 -7.58
C GLU A 208 -8.71 -18.06 -8.38
N ILE A 209 -7.48 -18.12 -7.88
CA ILE A 209 -6.25 -18.04 -8.70
C ILE A 209 -5.30 -19.14 -8.21
#